data_AF-A0A6J2X7Z7-F1
#
_entry.id   AF-A0A6J2X7Z7-F1
#
_cell.length_a   1.000
_cell.length_b   1.000
_cell.length_c   1.000
_cell.angle_alpha   90.00
_cell.angle_beta   90.00
_cell.angle_gamma   90.00
#
_symmetry.space_group_name_H-M   'P 1'
#
loop_
_entity.id
_entity.type
_entity.pdbx_description
1 polymer ?
#
loop_
_entity_poly.entity_id
_entity_poly.type
_entity_poly.pdbx_seq_one_letter_code
_entity_poly.pdbx_strand_id
1 'polypeptide(L)'
;MNFVDKFDENLNLYKINRKSKKWWHRIFFYFLDAAVVNAFVLYKELHSPKISMKEFRRSLSQGLVADLVIKNKRKAYSCGETVAKKQFKPFIPLEIRHNQSSHQPERDSRRRCAKCSTSKQQVRTNWICSVCRVPLYLGANKTCF
;
A
#
# COMPACT_ATOMS: atom_id res chain seq x y z
N MET A 1 3.42 23.10 29.46
CA MET A 1 3.55 21.68 29.84
C MET A 1 2.46 20.86 29.14
N ASN A 2 2.46 20.77 27.80
CA ASN A 2 1.31 20.21 27.04
C ASN A 2 1.73 19.07 26.09
N PHE A 3 2.85 18.39 26.39
CA PHE A 3 3.36 17.32 25.53
C PHE A 3 2.52 16.05 25.64
N VAL A 4 1.99 15.78 26.85
CA VAL A 4 1.07 14.65 27.11
C VAL A 4 -0.26 14.88 26.38
N ASP A 5 -0.83 16.09 26.44
CA ASP A 5 -2.09 16.42 25.76
C ASP A 5 -2.01 16.16 24.25
N LYS A 6 -0.89 16.53 23.63
CA LYS A 6 -0.67 16.33 22.19
C LYS A 6 -0.49 14.86 21.83
N PHE A 7 0.10 14.07 22.72
CA PHE A 7 0.18 12.62 22.54
C PHE A 7 -1.24 12.01 22.62
N ASP A 8 -2.01 12.38 23.65
CA ASP A 8 -3.38 11.88 23.85
C ASP A 8 -4.33 12.29 22.73
N GLU A 9 -4.19 13.50 22.19
CA GLU A 9 -4.91 13.96 21.00
C GLU A 9 -4.58 13.05 19.80
N ASN A 10 -3.30 12.88 19.48
CA ASN A 10 -2.86 12.05 18.36
C ASN A 10 -3.29 10.59 18.49
N LEU A 11 -3.28 10.05 19.71
CA LEU A 11 -3.73 8.70 20.01
C LEU A 11 -5.24 8.60 19.80
N ASN A 12 -6.03 9.51 20.37
CA ASN A 12 -7.49 9.45 20.30
C ASN A 12 -8.06 9.65 18.90
N LEU A 13 -7.42 10.46 18.05
CA LEU A 13 -7.88 10.73 16.69
C LEU A 13 -7.97 9.46 15.81
N TYR A 14 -7.07 8.49 16.02
CA TYR A 14 -6.96 7.30 15.16
C TYR A 14 -6.91 5.98 15.93
N LYS A 15 -7.28 5.96 17.22
CA LYS A 15 -7.16 4.77 18.08
C LYS A 15 -7.83 3.52 17.51
N ILE A 16 -7.16 2.39 17.67
CA ILE A 16 -7.67 1.06 17.34
C ILE A 16 -8.62 0.64 18.47
N ASN A 17 -9.90 0.98 18.31
CA ASN A 17 -10.94 0.59 19.25
C ASN A 17 -11.64 -0.70 18.79
N ARG A 18 -11.23 -1.85 19.33
CA ARG A 18 -11.83 -3.15 19.03
C ARG A 18 -12.55 -3.70 20.25
N LYS A 19 -13.84 -4.03 20.10
CA LYS A 19 -14.59 -4.78 21.12
C LYS A 19 -13.97 -6.18 21.29
N SER A 20 -13.64 -6.54 22.52
CA SER A 20 -13.11 -7.86 22.87
C SER A 20 -13.62 -8.27 24.25
N LYS A 21 -13.86 -9.58 24.45
CA LYS A 21 -14.21 -10.14 25.77
C LYS A 21 -13.00 -10.19 26.71
N LYS A 22 -11.79 -10.19 26.16
CA LYS A 22 -10.53 -10.28 26.90
C LYS A 22 -9.98 -8.88 27.15
N TRP A 23 -9.90 -8.47 28.41
CA TRP A 23 -9.50 -7.12 28.83
C TRP A 23 -8.11 -6.70 28.32
N TRP A 24 -7.15 -7.62 28.28
CA TRP A 24 -5.76 -7.33 27.89
C TRP A 24 -5.61 -6.88 26.43
N HIS A 25 -6.56 -7.18 25.55
CA HIS A 25 -6.51 -6.67 24.17
C HIS A 25 -6.53 -5.14 24.14
N ARG A 26 -7.23 -4.51 25.07
CA ARG A 26 -7.26 -3.04 25.17
C ARG A 26 -5.86 -2.47 25.43
N ILE A 27 -5.09 -3.13 26.28
CA ILE A 27 -3.71 -2.75 26.60
C ILE A 27 -2.80 -2.99 25.39
N PHE A 28 -2.92 -4.14 24.74
CA PHE A 28 -2.15 -4.46 23.54
C PHE A 28 -2.34 -3.43 22.42
N PHE A 29 -3.60 -3.09 22.10
CA PHE A 29 -3.89 -2.10 21.05
C PHE A 29 -3.47 -0.69 21.45
N TYR A 30 -3.56 -0.35 22.73
CA TYR A 30 -3.03 0.92 23.24
C TYR A 30 -1.52 1.04 22.99
N PHE A 31 -0.72 0.02 23.33
CA PHE A 31 0.71 0.02 23.06
C PHE A 31 1.03 0.09 21.57
N LEU A 32 0.23 -0.57 20.73
CA LEU A 32 0.39 -0.48 19.28
C LEU A 32 0.14 0.94 18.77
N ASP A 33 -0.94 1.60 19.21
CA ASP A 33 -1.21 2.99 18.86
C ASP A 33 -0.11 3.94 19.37
N ALA A 34 0.34 3.76 20.61
CA ALA A 34 1.44 4.54 21.19
C ALA A 34 2.72 4.41 20.36
N ALA A 35 3.09 3.19 19.95
CA ALA A 35 4.25 2.95 19.10
C ALA A 35 4.13 3.67 17.74
N VAL A 36 2.93 3.66 17.14
CA VAL A 36 2.66 4.37 15.88
C VAL A 36 2.77 5.89 16.05
N VAL A 37 2.27 6.45 17.16
CA VAL A 37 2.41 7.88 17.46
C VAL A 37 3.87 8.27 17.64
N ASN A 38 4.64 7.47 18.39
CA ASN A 38 6.07 7.71 18.60
C ASN A 38 6.85 7.64 17.27
N ALA A 39 6.57 6.64 16.43
CA ALA A 39 7.17 6.53 15.10
C ALA A 39 6.82 7.73 14.21
N PHE A 40 5.60 8.27 14.31
CA PHE A 40 5.19 9.46 13.59
C PHE A 40 5.95 10.72 14.04
N VAL A 41 6.17 10.88 15.35
CA VAL A 41 6.96 11.99 15.91
C VAL A 41 8.38 11.94 15.34
N LEU A 42 9.04 10.77 15.42
CA LEU A 42 10.37 10.57 14.83
C LEU A 42 10.37 10.84 13.33
N TYR A 43 9.37 10.35 12.59
CA TYR A 43 9.26 10.61 11.15
C TYR A 43 9.23 12.11 10.83
N LYS A 44 8.47 12.91 11.60
CA LYS A 44 8.38 14.37 11.40
C LYS A 44 9.66 15.13 11.74
N GLU A 45 10.52 14.56 12.59
CA GLU A 45 11.82 15.12 12.93
C GLU A 45 12.85 14.82 11.85
N LEU A 46 12.83 13.60 11.31
CA LEU A 46 13.82 13.15 10.31
C LEU A 46 13.49 13.58 8.87
N HIS A 47 12.21 13.79 8.52
CA HIS A 47 11.79 13.96 7.13
C HIS A 47 11.06 15.29 6.87
N SER A 48 11.31 15.85 5.68
CA SER A 48 10.56 16.96 5.09
C SER A 48 10.20 16.61 3.63
N PRO A 49 8.98 16.90 3.15
CA PRO A 49 7.88 17.63 3.80
C PRO A 49 7.14 16.80 4.87
N LYS A 50 6.58 17.50 5.86
CA LYS A 50 5.80 16.88 6.94
C LYS A 50 4.46 16.40 6.41
N ILE A 51 4.19 15.10 6.54
CA ILE A 51 2.89 14.50 6.20
C ILE A 51 1.95 14.51 7.42
N SER A 52 0.65 14.34 7.16
CA SER A 52 -0.34 14.20 8.24
C SER A 52 -0.29 12.81 8.88
N MET A 53 -0.76 12.68 10.13
CA MET A 53 -0.85 11.39 10.83
C MET A 53 -1.66 10.36 10.02
N LYS A 54 -2.74 10.81 9.36
CA LYS A 54 -3.56 9.97 8.49
C LYS A 54 -2.75 9.36 7.35
N GLU A 55 -1.97 10.19 6.66
CA GLU A 55 -1.15 9.75 5.53
C GLU A 55 -0.04 8.82 6.00
N PHE A 56 0.59 9.14 7.14
CA PHE A 56 1.61 8.29 7.76
C PHE A 56 1.06 6.90 8.09
N ARG A 57 -0.07 6.82 8.82
CA ARG A 57 -0.73 5.55 9.14
C ARG A 57 -1.13 4.76 7.89
N ARG A 58 -1.58 5.46 6.84
CA ARG A 58 -1.89 4.84 5.54
C ARG A 58 -0.67 4.22 4.88
N SER A 59 0.46 4.93 4.81
CA SER A 59 1.71 4.35 4.26
C SER A 59 2.22 3.21 5.14
N LEU A 60 2.24 3.38 6.46
CA LEU A 60 2.67 2.34 7.40
C LEU A 60 1.87 1.04 7.24
N SER A 61 0.53 1.13 7.21
CA SER A 61 -0.32 -0.04 6.96
C SER A 61 -0.08 -0.66 5.58
N GLN A 62 0.11 0.15 4.54
CA GLN A 62 0.39 -0.35 3.20
C GLN A 62 1.72 -1.09 3.12
N GLY A 63 2.76 -0.57 3.79
CA GLY A 63 4.08 -1.18 3.87
C GLY A 63 4.06 -2.49 4.66
N LEU A 64 3.41 -2.53 5.83
CA LEU A 64 3.36 -3.74 6.67
C LEU A 64 2.64 -4.92 6.01
N VAL A 65 1.62 -4.65 5.17
CA VAL A 65 0.80 -5.70 4.54
C VAL A 65 1.21 -5.95 3.07
N ALA A 66 2.18 -5.18 2.56
CA ALA A 66 2.65 -5.21 1.19
C ALA A 66 2.95 -6.63 0.67
N ASP A 67 3.83 -7.35 1.36
CA ASP A 67 4.28 -8.68 0.94
C ASP A 67 3.15 -9.72 0.99
N LEU A 68 2.27 -9.63 1.99
CA LEU A 68 1.10 -10.50 2.10
C LEU A 68 0.15 -10.29 0.92
N VAL A 69 -0.06 -9.04 0.51
CA VAL A 69 -0.87 -8.72 -0.68
C VAL A 69 -0.27 -9.32 -1.94
N ILE A 70 1.06 -9.28 -2.11
CA ILE A 70 1.72 -9.88 -3.28
C ILE A 70 1.59 -11.40 -3.26
N LYS A 71 1.90 -12.04 -2.12
CA LYS A 71 1.82 -13.50 -1.96
C LYS A 71 0.40 -14.01 -2.27
N ASN A 72 -0.61 -13.34 -1.73
CA ASN A 72 -2.01 -13.70 -1.98
C ASN A 72 -2.41 -13.49 -3.45
N LYS A 73 -1.96 -12.41 -4.11
CA LYS A 73 -2.19 -12.20 -5.54
C LYS A 73 -1.55 -13.29 -6.41
N ARG A 74 -0.31 -13.70 -6.09
CA ARG A 74 0.38 -14.77 -6.81
C ARG A 74 -0.37 -16.10 -6.68
N LYS A 75 -0.81 -16.43 -5.45
CA LYS A 75 -1.61 -17.63 -5.18
C LYS A 75 -2.91 -17.65 -6.00
N ALA A 76 -3.67 -16.55 -5.98
CA ALA A 76 -4.91 -16.41 -6.74
C ALA A 76 -4.69 -16.59 -8.26
N TYR A 77 -3.56 -16.12 -8.80
CA TYR A 77 -3.23 -16.32 -10.20
C TYR A 77 -2.90 -17.78 -10.52
N SER A 78 -2.14 -18.46 -9.66
CA SER A 78 -1.77 -19.87 -9.87
C SER A 78 -2.95 -20.83 -9.79
N CYS A 79 -3.97 -20.55 -8.98
CA CYS A 79 -5.14 -21.42 -8.84
C CYS A 79 -6.24 -21.14 -9.87
N GLY A 80 -6.04 -20.21 -10.81
CA GLY A 80 -7.03 -19.91 -11.84
C GLY A 80 -8.34 -19.35 -11.30
N GLU A 81 -8.35 -18.79 -10.09
CA GLU A 81 -9.55 -18.21 -9.49
C GLU A 81 -10.11 -17.08 -10.37
N THR A 82 -11.42 -17.07 -10.57
CA THR A 82 -12.12 -16.00 -11.29
C THR A 82 -11.99 -14.70 -10.49
N VAL A 83 -10.97 -13.90 -10.83
CA VAL A 83 -10.74 -12.62 -10.18
C VAL A 83 -11.91 -11.69 -10.51
N ALA A 84 -12.66 -11.29 -9.48
CA ALA A 84 -13.74 -10.31 -9.62
C ALA A 84 -13.25 -9.07 -10.40
N LYS A 85 -14.06 -8.59 -11.35
CA LYS A 85 -13.73 -7.41 -12.14
C LYS A 85 -13.55 -6.21 -11.21
N LYS A 86 -12.31 -5.73 -11.08
CA LYS A 86 -12.00 -4.56 -10.26
C LYS A 86 -12.49 -3.30 -10.96
N GLN A 87 -13.30 -2.51 -10.25
CA GLN A 87 -13.82 -1.23 -10.73
C GLN A 87 -12.73 -0.14 -10.79
N PHE A 88 -11.71 -0.26 -9.94
CA PHE A 88 -10.63 0.72 -9.83
C PHE A 88 -9.31 0.24 -10.43
N LYS A 89 -8.46 1.20 -10.81
CA LYS A 89 -7.09 0.93 -11.24
C LYS A 89 -6.33 0.18 -10.14
N PRO A 90 -5.45 -0.77 -10.51
CA PRO A 90 -4.66 -1.49 -9.51
C PRO A 90 -3.76 -0.49 -8.76
N PHE A 91 -3.93 -0.42 -7.45
CA PHE A 91 -3.03 0.29 -6.57
C PHE A 91 -1.94 -0.67 -6.08
N ILE A 92 -0.69 -0.21 -6.12
CA ILE A 92 0.48 -0.91 -5.57
C ILE A 92 1.19 0.09 -4.65
N PRO A 93 1.41 -0.24 -3.37
CA PRO A 93 2.20 0.56 -2.43
C PRO A 93 3.60 0.89 -2.97
N LEU A 94 4.16 2.03 -2.55
CA LEU A 94 5.48 2.48 -3.00
C LEU A 94 6.59 1.53 -2.53
N GLU A 95 6.43 1.01 -1.32
CA GLU A 95 7.30 0.04 -0.67
C GLU A 95 7.50 -1.17 -1.56
N ILE A 96 6.46 -1.60 -2.29
CA ILE A 96 6.53 -2.72 -3.25
C ILE A 96 7.18 -2.27 -4.55
N ARG A 97 6.79 -1.12 -5.10
CA ARG A 97 7.29 -0.65 -6.41
C ARG A 97 8.81 -0.48 -6.41
N HIS A 98 9.34 -0.01 -5.28
CA HIS A 98 10.78 0.21 -5.11
C HIS A 98 11.46 -0.95 -4.36
N ASN A 99 10.74 -2.07 -4.13
CA ASN A 99 11.29 -3.23 -3.43
C ASN A 99 12.26 -4.00 -4.33
N GLN A 100 13.54 -3.67 -4.21
CA GLN A 100 14.67 -4.30 -4.92
C GLN A 100 14.48 -4.32 -6.45
N SER A 101 15.54 -4.62 -7.20
CA SER A 101 15.54 -4.64 -8.67
C SER A 101 14.79 -5.84 -9.28
N SER A 102 13.80 -6.39 -8.57
CA SER A 102 13.09 -7.63 -8.90
C SER A 102 11.94 -7.46 -9.89
N HIS A 103 11.52 -6.23 -10.18
CA HIS A 103 10.41 -5.93 -11.11
C HIS A 103 10.89 -6.01 -12.55
N GLN A 104 10.58 -7.13 -13.22
CA GLN A 104 10.96 -7.35 -14.61
C GLN A 104 9.74 -7.43 -15.53
N PRO A 105 9.85 -6.96 -16.78
CA PRO A 105 8.77 -7.07 -17.75
C PRO A 105 8.64 -8.52 -18.25
N GLU A 106 7.42 -9.05 -18.17
CA GLU A 106 7.02 -10.37 -18.64
C GLU A 106 5.92 -10.22 -19.70
N ARG A 107 5.80 -11.18 -20.61
CA ARG A 107 4.77 -11.19 -21.66
C ARG A 107 3.51 -11.90 -21.15
N ASP A 108 2.36 -11.27 -21.34
CA ASP A 108 1.04 -11.82 -21.02
C ASP A 108 0.02 -11.42 -22.11
N SER A 109 -1.19 -11.94 -21.99
CA SER A 109 -2.40 -11.51 -22.67
C SER A 109 -2.55 -9.98 -22.77
N ARG A 110 -3.11 -9.53 -23.89
CA ARG A 110 -3.27 -8.10 -24.18
C ARG A 110 -4.28 -7.46 -23.22
N ARG A 111 -3.80 -6.63 -22.29
CA ARG A 111 -4.59 -5.94 -21.25
C ARG A 111 -4.47 -4.42 -21.37
N ARG A 112 -5.30 -3.66 -20.64
CA ARG A 112 -5.19 -2.19 -20.57
C ARG A 112 -4.07 -1.78 -19.62
N CYS A 113 -3.21 -0.86 -20.04
CA CYS A 113 -2.13 -0.34 -19.20
C CYS A 113 -2.69 0.40 -17.97
N ALA A 114 -2.25 0.01 -16.77
CA ALA A 114 -2.78 0.58 -15.52
C ALA A 114 -2.46 2.09 -15.37
N LYS A 115 -1.27 2.50 -15.78
CA LYS A 115 -0.84 3.91 -15.70
C LYS A 115 -1.45 4.75 -16.82
N CYS A 116 -1.33 4.24 -18.05
CA CYS A 116 -1.44 5.04 -19.26
C CYS A 116 -2.85 4.94 -19.91
N SER A 117 -3.65 3.91 -19.60
CA SER A 117 -5.06 3.83 -20.03
C SER A 117 -5.97 4.69 -19.16
N THR A 118 -6.90 5.41 -19.78
CA THR A 118 -8.02 6.11 -19.14
C THR A 118 -9.35 5.61 -19.72
N SER A 119 -10.49 6.12 -19.22
CA SER A 119 -11.80 5.80 -19.77
C SER A 119 -11.94 6.30 -21.21
N LYS A 120 -11.42 7.50 -21.49
CA LYS A 120 -11.47 8.16 -22.81
C LYS A 120 -10.47 7.56 -23.80
N GLN A 121 -9.25 7.26 -23.35
CA GLN A 121 -8.19 6.72 -24.20
C GLN A 121 -7.69 5.37 -23.68
N GLN A 122 -7.97 4.31 -24.44
CA GLN A 122 -7.59 2.95 -24.07
C GLN A 122 -6.21 2.59 -24.63
N VAL A 123 -5.18 2.65 -23.78
CA VAL A 123 -3.84 2.16 -24.12
C VAL A 123 -3.74 0.70 -23.69
N ARG A 124 -3.44 -0.20 -24.64
CA ARG A 124 -3.29 -1.65 -24.39
C ARG A 124 -1.83 -2.11 -24.51
N THR A 125 -1.47 -3.11 -23.70
CA THR A 125 -0.12 -3.66 -23.59
C THR A 125 -0.19 -5.18 -23.47
N ASN A 126 0.85 -5.85 -23.95
CA ASN A 126 1.13 -7.27 -23.74
C ASN A 126 2.23 -7.48 -22.67
N TRP A 127 2.65 -6.41 -22.01
CA TRP A 127 3.66 -6.43 -20.97
C TRP A 127 3.02 -6.31 -19.59
N ILE A 128 3.53 -7.10 -18.64
CA ILE A 128 3.13 -7.14 -17.24
C ILE A 128 4.38 -7.15 -16.35
N CYS A 129 4.31 -6.58 -15.16
CA CYS A 129 5.38 -6.75 -14.17
C CYS A 129 5.33 -8.15 -13.53
N SER A 130 6.45 -8.86 -13.50
CA SER A 130 6.60 -10.21 -12.95
C SER A 130 6.18 -10.32 -11.47
N VAL A 131 6.54 -9.32 -10.67
CA VAL A 131 6.25 -9.28 -9.22
C VAL A 131 4.84 -8.76 -8.95
N CYS A 132 4.53 -7.60 -9.51
CA CYS A 132 3.30 -6.86 -9.21
C CYS A 132 2.07 -7.37 -9.96
N ARG A 133 2.28 -8.10 -11.07
CA ARG A 133 1.25 -8.57 -12.00
C ARG A 133 0.31 -7.45 -12.47
N VAL A 134 0.88 -6.28 -12.75
CA VAL A 134 0.15 -5.13 -13.31
C VAL A 134 0.58 -4.88 -14.75
N PRO A 135 -0.38 -4.72 -15.68
CA PRO A 135 -0.08 -4.44 -17.08
C PRO A 135 0.45 -3.02 -17.24
N LEU A 136 1.63 -2.89 -17.81
CA LEU A 136 2.35 -1.63 -18.01
C LEU A 136 2.82 -1.53 -19.46
N TYR A 137 3.00 -0.31 -19.96
CA TYR A 137 3.45 -0.08 -21.34
C TYR A 137 4.97 -0.01 -21.38
N LEU A 138 5.55 -0.72 -22.35
CA LEU A 138 6.97 -0.74 -22.63
C LEU A 138 7.14 -0.52 -24.13
N GLY A 139 7.65 0.66 -24.51
CA GLY A 139 7.90 1.03 -25.90
C GLY A 139 9.05 2.03 -25.99
N ALA A 140 9.58 2.26 -27.20
CA ALA A 140 10.78 3.06 -27.42
C ALA A 140 10.66 4.52 -26.92
N ASN A 141 9.50 5.15 -27.10
CA ASN A 141 9.30 6.56 -26.76
C ASN A 141 8.74 6.78 -25.34
N LYS A 142 8.23 5.72 -24.67
CA LYS A 142 7.60 5.82 -23.36
C LYS A 142 7.63 4.49 -22.63
N THR A 143 8.09 4.52 -21.38
CA THR A 143 8.05 3.40 -20.45
C THR A 143 7.14 3.75 -19.27
N CYS A 144 6.18 2.88 -18.94
CA CYS A 144 5.35 3.01 -17.74
C CYS A 144 5.84 2.05 -16.61
N PHE A 145 7.00 1.38 -16.80
CA PHE A 145 7.72 0.57 -15.81
C PHE A 145 8.58 1.45 -14.91
#